data_AF-A0A832XYF3-F1
#
_entry.id   AF-A0A832XYF3-F1
#
_cell.length_a   1.000
_cell.length_b   1.000
_cell.length_c   1.000
_cell.angle_alpha   90.00
_cell.angle_beta   90.00
_cell.angle_gamma   90.00
#
_symmetry.space_group_name_H-M   'P 1'
#
loop_
_entity.id
_entity.type
_entity.pdbx_description
1 polymer ?
#
loop_
_entity_poly.entity_id
_entity_poly.type
_entity_poly.pdbx_seq_one_letter_code
_entity_poly.pdbx_strand_id
1 'polypeptide(L)'
;MTTNVHFSKGTISEQYLYEDLVIEAIGIYGHDVFYLPRTLVNEDELLGEDPLSRFSDAYGIEMWMETQEGYEGEKDLVTRFGLDIQNETSFIVSRRRWDDVVSRNDNLIVNTRPDEGDLIYFPAVKRLWIISFVDHDDPFYQVNNLPVYKLYCRSWEYSSERLDTGIEAIDAIETKRSTDASGYEFISEIASTVTYNERIGLELGTIYAQSPTSTPWPPADMDIIMEDGDALVSENETGFTSVMLEDSDAYYSFFVIQVAYSLATIDPQSDNALFETEAELILDFTETNPFGEPTNSI
;
A
#
# COMPACT_ATOMS: atom_id res chain seq x y z
N MET A 1 36.99 -31.42 7.60
CA MET A 1 37.20 -32.63 8.44
C MET A 1 37.23 -33.87 7.57
N THR A 2 38.22 -34.73 7.80
CA THR A 2 38.35 -36.07 7.21
C THR A 2 37.31 -36.99 7.86
N THR A 3 36.24 -37.35 7.14
CA THR A 3 35.23 -38.31 7.61
C THR A 3 35.60 -39.73 7.17
N ASN A 4 35.40 -40.70 8.05
CA ASN A 4 35.57 -42.12 7.73
C ASN A 4 34.56 -42.52 6.63
N VAL A 5 34.97 -43.39 5.69
CA VAL A 5 34.16 -43.88 4.55
C VAL A 5 32.79 -44.46 4.91
N HIS A 6 32.59 -44.85 6.18
CA HIS A 6 31.31 -45.34 6.70
C HIS A 6 30.37 -44.24 7.21
N PHE A 7 30.82 -42.99 7.28
CA PHE A 7 29.98 -41.85 7.66
C PHE A 7 29.66 -41.02 6.43
N SER A 8 28.43 -41.15 5.95
CA SER A 8 27.82 -40.25 4.98
C SER A 8 27.47 -38.94 5.68
N LYS A 9 27.68 -37.81 5.02
CA LYS A 9 27.30 -36.48 5.53
C LYS A 9 25.88 -36.09 5.15
N GLY A 10 24.97 -37.06 5.11
CA GLY A 10 23.59 -36.88 4.68
C GLY A 10 23.28 -37.51 3.34
N THR A 11 22.24 -38.33 3.30
CA THR A 11 21.54 -38.67 2.06
C THR A 11 20.42 -37.67 1.81
N ILE A 12 19.95 -37.54 0.56
CA ILE A 12 18.83 -36.63 0.22
C ILE A 12 17.61 -36.89 1.11
N SER A 13 17.30 -38.16 1.40
CA SER A 13 16.18 -38.53 2.28
C SER A 13 16.36 -38.06 3.72
N GLU A 14 17.59 -38.02 4.22
CA GLU A 14 17.92 -37.53 5.57
C GLU A 14 17.84 -36.00 5.62
N GLN A 15 18.24 -35.32 4.55
CA GLN A 15 18.09 -33.86 4.41
C GLN A 15 16.62 -33.45 4.42
N TYR A 16 15.75 -34.16 3.68
CA TYR A 16 14.32 -33.91 3.70
C TYR A 16 13.68 -34.18 5.06
N LEU A 17 14.07 -35.26 5.75
CA LEU A 17 13.60 -35.50 7.11
C LEU A 17 14.01 -34.37 8.06
N TYR A 18 15.21 -33.82 7.90
CA TYR A 18 15.67 -32.70 8.69
C TYR A 18 14.84 -31.43 8.42
N GLU A 19 14.60 -31.13 7.14
CA GLU A 19 13.72 -30.03 6.73
C GLU A 19 12.28 -30.19 7.26
N ASP A 20 11.71 -31.40 7.20
CA ASP A 20 10.38 -31.70 7.71
C ASP A 20 10.29 -31.41 9.21
N LEU A 21 11.29 -31.85 9.99
CA LEU A 21 11.34 -31.60 11.43
C LEU A 21 11.49 -30.11 11.76
N VAL A 22 12.28 -29.37 10.96
CA VAL A 22 12.43 -27.92 11.13
C VAL A 22 11.11 -27.20 10.82
N ILE A 23 10.42 -27.57 9.74
CA ILE A 23 9.11 -26.99 9.40
C ILE A 23 8.09 -27.25 10.51
N GLU A 24 8.04 -28.48 11.04
CA GLU A 24 7.15 -28.82 12.15
C GLU A 24 7.50 -28.03 13.42
N ALA A 25 8.79 -27.89 13.74
CA ALA A 25 9.22 -27.10 14.89
C ALA A 25 8.84 -25.62 14.77
N ILE A 26 9.02 -25.02 13.59
CA ILE A 26 8.57 -23.65 13.30
C ILE A 26 7.04 -23.56 13.35
N GLY A 27 6.31 -24.58 12.89
CA GLY A 27 4.85 -24.60 12.98
C GLY A 27 4.31 -24.68 14.41
N ILE A 28 5.02 -25.35 15.32
CA ILE A 28 4.60 -25.49 16.74
C ILE A 28 4.93 -24.22 17.55
N TYR A 29 6.14 -23.70 17.37
CA TYR A 29 6.66 -22.61 18.22
C TYR A 29 6.57 -21.24 17.55
N GLY A 30 6.61 -21.19 16.23
CA GLY A 30 6.58 -19.96 15.45
C GLY A 30 5.27 -19.19 15.53
N HIS A 31 5.27 -18.07 14.82
CA HIS A 31 4.14 -17.18 14.68
C HIS A 31 3.70 -17.12 13.23
N ASP A 32 2.38 -17.01 13.03
CA ASP A 32 1.79 -16.74 11.73
C ASP A 32 2.06 -15.29 11.35
N VAL A 33 2.84 -15.09 10.29
CA VAL A 33 3.16 -13.77 9.74
C VAL A 33 2.79 -13.73 8.26
N PHE A 34 2.66 -12.53 7.72
CA PHE A 34 2.52 -12.35 6.27
C PHE A 34 3.83 -11.83 5.70
N TYR A 35 4.32 -12.50 4.66
CA TYR A 35 5.47 -12.10 3.86
C TYR A 35 4.99 -11.34 2.63
N LEU A 36 5.51 -10.14 2.42
CA LEU A 36 5.13 -9.23 1.34
C LEU A 36 6.36 -8.97 0.46
N PRO A 37 6.46 -9.62 -0.71
CA PRO A 37 7.55 -9.35 -1.63
C PRO A 37 7.36 -7.98 -2.30
N ARG A 38 8.46 -7.28 -2.51
CA ARG A 38 8.48 -6.11 -3.40
C ARG A 38 8.29 -6.56 -4.84
N THR A 39 7.44 -5.84 -5.56
CA THR A 39 7.27 -6.05 -7.00
C THR A 39 8.24 -5.19 -7.79
N LEU A 40 8.70 -5.70 -8.94
CA LEU A 40 9.51 -4.91 -9.86
C LEU A 40 8.65 -3.81 -10.47
N VAL A 41 8.98 -2.55 -10.17
CA VAL A 41 8.39 -1.38 -10.83
C VAL A 41 9.36 -0.94 -11.93
N ASN A 42 8.83 -0.70 -13.13
CA ASN A 42 9.66 -0.24 -14.25
C ASN A 42 10.24 1.15 -13.93
N GLU A 43 11.56 1.29 -14.11
CA GLU A 43 12.25 2.57 -14.02
C GLU A 43 11.65 3.55 -15.05
N ASP A 44 11.33 4.76 -14.61
CA ASP A 44 10.91 5.81 -15.55
C ASP A 44 12.14 6.36 -16.28
N GLU A 45 12.39 5.85 -17.48
CA GLU A 45 13.47 6.31 -18.34
C GLU A 45 13.29 7.77 -18.84
N LEU A 46 12.09 8.35 -18.74
CA LEU A 46 11.82 9.70 -19.27
C LEU A 46 12.25 10.79 -18.28
N LEU A 47 11.91 10.64 -17.00
CA LEU A 47 12.23 11.62 -15.95
C LEU A 47 13.42 11.20 -15.08
N GLY A 48 13.85 9.93 -15.15
CA GLY A 48 14.95 9.41 -14.36
C GLY A 48 14.67 9.43 -12.86
N GLU A 49 13.39 9.40 -12.47
CA GLU A 49 12.97 9.24 -11.09
C GLU A 49 13.04 7.75 -10.68
N ASP A 50 13.37 7.52 -9.41
CA ASP A 50 13.36 6.17 -8.85
C ASP A 50 11.91 5.77 -8.57
N PRO A 51 11.40 4.68 -9.16
CA PRO A 51 10.04 4.26 -8.89
C PRO A 51 9.90 3.84 -7.42
N LEU A 52 8.83 4.33 -6.78
CA LEU A 52 8.48 3.90 -5.43
C LEU A 52 8.21 2.39 -5.40
N SER A 53 8.60 1.75 -4.29
CA SER A 53 8.33 0.33 -4.07
C SER A 53 6.83 0.06 -3.99
N ARG A 54 6.38 -1.05 -4.58
CA ARG A 54 4.99 -1.50 -4.57
C ARG A 54 4.88 -2.91 -4.02
N PHE A 55 3.93 -3.11 -3.10
CA PHE A 55 3.61 -4.40 -2.49
C PHE A 55 2.16 -4.77 -2.81
N SER A 56 1.97 -5.72 -3.72
CA SER A 56 0.63 -6.15 -4.18
C SER A 56 0.18 -7.50 -3.63
N ASP A 57 1.10 -8.29 -3.07
CA ASP A 57 0.83 -9.65 -2.63
C ASP A 57 1.26 -9.82 -1.17
N ALA A 58 0.50 -10.64 -0.43
CA ALA A 58 0.81 -11.03 0.93
C ALA A 58 0.64 -12.55 1.09
N TYR A 59 1.69 -13.21 1.57
CA TYR A 59 1.75 -14.65 1.74
C TYR A 59 1.79 -15.02 3.22
N GLY A 60 0.79 -15.75 3.71
CA GLY A 60 0.83 -16.30 5.05
C GLY A 60 1.91 -17.38 5.18
N ILE A 61 2.85 -17.18 6.08
CA ILE A 61 3.94 -18.13 6.37
C ILE A 61 4.28 -18.12 7.86
N GLU A 62 4.69 -19.27 8.36
CA GLU A 62 5.09 -19.44 9.74
C GLU A 62 6.57 -19.06 9.90
N MET A 63 6.87 -18.13 10.82
CA MET A 63 8.24 -17.72 11.14
C MET A 63 8.49 -17.79 12.64
N TRP A 64 9.69 -18.23 13.02
CA TRP A 64 10.13 -18.19 14.41
C TRP A 64 10.84 -16.86 14.69
N MET A 65 10.42 -16.16 15.74
CA MET A 65 11.09 -14.95 16.20
C MET A 65 12.16 -15.35 17.22
N GLU A 66 13.43 -15.12 16.91
CA GLU A 66 14.54 -15.51 17.80
C GLU A 66 14.60 -14.59 19.03
N THR A 67 14.22 -13.33 18.87
CA THR A 67 14.24 -12.33 19.95
C THR A 67 12.99 -12.47 20.85
N GLN A 68 13.10 -13.32 21.89
CA GLN A 68 11.99 -13.58 22.83
C GLN A 68 11.98 -12.63 24.07
N GLU A 69 13.09 -11.95 24.37
CA GLU A 69 13.26 -11.05 25.52
C GLU A 69 13.46 -9.58 25.11
N GLY A 70 12.39 -8.90 24.68
CA GLY A 70 12.44 -7.48 24.35
C GLY A 70 13.26 -7.18 23.09
N TYR A 71 12.97 -6.06 22.43
CA TYR A 71 13.70 -5.66 21.23
C TYR A 71 15.19 -5.46 21.57
N GLU A 72 16.04 -6.37 21.12
CA GLU A 72 17.50 -6.22 21.21
C GLU A 72 17.96 -5.37 20.02
N GLY A 73 18.13 -4.08 20.29
CA GLY A 73 18.68 -3.09 19.36
C GLY A 73 19.07 -1.84 20.13
N GLU A 74 19.96 -1.01 19.57
CA GLU A 74 20.26 0.32 20.09
C GLU A 74 18.98 1.16 20.02
N LYS A 75 18.19 1.12 21.09
CA LYS A 75 16.81 1.61 21.16
C LYS A 75 16.66 3.11 20.86
N ASP A 76 17.76 3.85 20.86
CA ASP A 76 17.74 5.29 20.78
C ASP A 76 19.03 5.82 20.15
N LEU A 77 19.07 5.85 18.81
CA LEU A 77 20.22 6.38 18.09
C LEU A 77 20.01 7.87 17.82
N VAL A 78 20.77 8.72 18.51
CA VAL A 78 20.77 10.17 18.25
C VAL A 78 21.65 10.44 17.02
N THR A 79 21.02 10.72 15.89
CA THR A 79 21.71 11.19 14.68
C THR A 79 21.72 12.73 14.64
N ARG A 80 22.51 13.31 13.73
CA ARG A 80 22.51 14.77 13.49
C ARG A 80 21.15 15.30 12.98
N PHE A 81 20.23 14.41 12.62
CA PHE A 81 18.88 14.73 12.15
C PHE A 81 17.79 14.48 13.20
N GLY A 82 18.15 13.93 14.36
CA GLY A 82 17.21 13.68 15.44
C GLY A 82 17.38 12.32 16.11
N LEU A 83 16.43 12.03 16.99
CA LEU A 83 16.28 10.77 17.71
C LEU A 83 15.68 9.71 16.75
N ASP A 84 16.43 8.66 16.44
CA ASP A 84 15.92 7.54 15.64
C ASP A 84 15.66 6.33 16.55
N ILE A 85 14.38 5.97 16.70
CA ILE A 85 13.93 4.83 17.50
C ILE A 85 13.55 3.70 16.54
N GLN A 86 14.55 2.93 16.13
CA GLN A 86 14.33 1.70 15.35
C GLN A 86 14.28 0.50 16.29
N ASN A 87 13.27 -0.34 16.09
CA ASN A 87 13.28 -1.66 16.70
C ASN A 87 13.91 -2.63 15.71
N GLU A 88 14.70 -3.57 16.19
CA GLU A 88 15.30 -4.63 15.40
C GLU A 88 14.85 -5.98 15.93
N THR A 89 14.73 -6.97 15.04
CA THR A 89 14.42 -8.35 15.39
C THR A 89 14.88 -9.30 14.30
N SER A 90 15.16 -10.56 14.66
CA SER A 90 15.46 -11.62 13.72
C SER A 90 14.30 -12.62 13.61
N PHE A 91 13.91 -12.90 12.37
CA PHE A 91 12.97 -13.96 12.02
C PHE A 91 13.70 -15.13 11.35
N ILE A 92 13.27 -16.34 11.64
CA ILE A 92 13.79 -17.57 11.03
C ILE A 92 12.65 -18.22 10.26
N VAL A 93 12.88 -18.48 8.97
CA VAL A 93 11.93 -19.12 8.06
C VAL A 93 12.54 -20.38 7.46
N SER A 94 11.75 -21.43 7.26
CA SER A 94 12.20 -22.61 6.52
C SER A 94 12.32 -22.31 5.03
N ARG A 95 13.45 -22.69 4.43
CA ARG A 95 13.73 -22.51 3.00
C ARG A 95 12.68 -23.19 2.13
N ARG A 96 12.40 -24.46 2.38
CA ARG A 96 11.44 -25.23 1.57
C ARG A 96 10.02 -24.68 1.70
N ARG A 97 9.63 -24.22 2.91
CA ARG A 97 8.33 -23.59 3.12
C ARG A 97 8.19 -22.28 2.34
N TRP A 98 9.24 -21.47 2.33
CA TRP A 98 9.27 -20.23 1.55
C TRP A 98 9.23 -20.53 0.04
N ASP A 99 10.00 -21.51 -0.45
CA ASP A 99 9.99 -21.93 -1.85
C ASP A 99 8.59 -22.41 -2.30
N ASP A 100 7.88 -23.14 -1.44
CA ASP A 100 6.55 -23.65 -1.75
C ASP A 100 5.47 -22.59 -1.84
N VAL A 101 5.58 -21.52 -1.03
CA VAL A 101 4.55 -20.49 -0.88
C VAL A 101 4.84 -19.27 -1.77
N VAL A 102 6.08 -18.80 -1.79
CA VAL A 102 6.46 -17.48 -2.29
C VAL A 102 7.19 -17.54 -3.64
N SER A 103 8.11 -18.51 -3.82
CA SER A 103 8.95 -18.62 -5.04
C SER A 103 8.15 -18.87 -6.34
N ARG A 104 6.87 -19.22 -6.24
CA ARG A 104 6.00 -19.52 -7.40
C ARG A 104 5.45 -18.29 -8.13
N ASN A 105 5.65 -17.09 -7.62
CA ASN A 105 5.15 -15.87 -8.24
C ASN A 105 6.19 -15.29 -9.22
N ASP A 106 5.76 -15.08 -10.47
CA ASP A 106 6.61 -14.61 -11.57
C ASP A 106 6.99 -13.11 -11.46
N ASN A 107 6.33 -12.36 -10.57
CA ASN A 107 6.57 -10.93 -10.37
C ASN A 107 7.62 -10.62 -9.29
N LEU A 108 8.27 -11.64 -8.72
CA LEU A 108 9.35 -11.45 -7.74
C LEU A 108 10.62 -10.94 -8.43
N ILE A 109 11.31 -10.02 -7.75
CA ILE A 109 12.64 -9.55 -8.18
C ILE A 109 13.66 -10.70 -8.10
N VAL A 110 13.62 -11.48 -7.02
CA VAL A 110 14.45 -12.66 -6.81
C VAL A 110 13.58 -13.82 -6.36
N ASN A 111 13.56 -14.93 -7.10
CA ASN A 111 12.74 -16.10 -6.78
C ASN A 111 13.50 -17.21 -6.02
N THR A 112 14.79 -17.03 -5.75
CA THR A 112 15.66 -18.08 -5.18
C THR A 112 15.83 -18.02 -3.67
N ARG A 113 15.46 -16.89 -3.06
CA ARG A 113 15.54 -16.62 -1.61
C ARG A 113 14.70 -15.38 -1.30
N PRO A 114 14.34 -15.17 -0.01
CA PRO A 114 13.85 -13.89 0.47
C PRO A 114 14.80 -12.76 0.08
N ASP A 115 14.26 -11.61 -0.28
CA ASP A 115 15.04 -10.46 -0.75
C ASP A 115 15.17 -9.38 0.31
N GLU A 116 16.26 -8.63 0.25
CA GLU A 116 16.43 -7.46 1.09
C GLU A 116 15.48 -6.34 0.64
N GLY A 117 14.78 -5.72 1.59
CA GLY A 117 13.74 -4.71 1.32
C GLY A 117 12.31 -5.25 1.26
N ASP A 118 12.12 -6.57 1.31
CA ASP A 118 10.79 -7.15 1.47
C ASP A 118 10.22 -6.89 2.88
N LEU A 119 8.89 -6.92 2.99
CA LEU A 119 8.18 -6.62 4.24
C LEU A 119 7.62 -7.88 4.89
N ILE A 120 7.60 -7.87 6.22
CA ILE A 120 6.96 -8.89 7.05
C ILE A 120 5.94 -8.18 7.94
N TYR A 121 4.66 -8.54 7.77
CA TYR A 121 3.60 -8.09 8.65
C TYR A 121 3.37 -9.10 9.75
N PHE A 122 3.46 -8.65 11.01
CA PHE A 122 3.16 -9.47 12.17
C PHE A 122 1.78 -9.10 12.75
N PRO A 123 0.72 -9.91 12.53
CA PRO A 123 -0.64 -9.59 12.97
C PRO A 123 -0.80 -9.40 14.48
N ALA A 124 -0.04 -10.14 15.29
CA ALA A 124 -0.13 -10.06 16.75
C ALA A 124 0.33 -8.69 17.30
N VAL A 125 1.34 -8.10 16.67
CA VAL A 125 1.89 -6.79 17.06
C VAL A 125 1.30 -5.65 16.22
N LYS A 126 0.66 -5.97 15.08
CA LYS A 126 0.14 -5.03 14.07
C LYS A 126 1.23 -4.07 13.57
N ARG A 127 2.44 -4.60 13.34
CA ARG A 127 3.59 -3.84 12.85
C ARG A 127 4.19 -4.52 11.61
N LEU A 128 4.71 -3.67 10.73
CA LEU A 128 5.52 -4.07 9.57
C LEU A 128 7.00 -3.99 9.92
N TRP A 129 7.73 -4.96 9.41
CA TRP A 129 9.18 -5.05 9.50
C TRP A 129 9.74 -5.11 8.10
N ILE A 130 10.86 -4.43 7.86
CA ILE A 130 11.59 -4.52 6.60
C ILE A 130 12.82 -5.39 6.80
N ILE A 131 13.07 -6.27 5.84
CA ILE A 131 14.23 -7.15 5.84
C ILE A 131 15.45 -6.32 5.43
N SER A 132 16.38 -6.12 6.37
CA SER A 132 17.64 -5.42 6.11
C SER A 132 18.68 -6.35 5.51
N PHE A 133 18.73 -7.60 5.97
CA PHE A 133 19.72 -8.57 5.52
C PHE A 133 19.20 -10.01 5.65
N VAL A 134 19.48 -10.82 4.62
CA VAL A 134 19.13 -12.25 4.60
C VAL A 134 20.39 -13.08 4.71
N ASP A 135 20.55 -13.72 5.86
CA ASP A 135 21.60 -14.72 6.08
C ASP A 135 21.09 -16.11 5.66
N HIS A 136 21.86 -16.74 4.79
CA HIS A 136 21.59 -18.08 4.26
C HIS A 136 22.63 -19.12 4.71
N ASP A 137 23.65 -18.70 5.46
CA ASP A 137 24.74 -19.56 5.93
C ASP A 137 24.63 -19.89 7.44
N ASP A 138 23.80 -19.17 8.21
CA ASP A 138 23.48 -19.42 9.63
C ASP A 138 22.11 -20.12 9.80
N PRO A 139 22.01 -21.29 10.46
CA PRO A 139 23.03 -22.08 11.15
C PRO A 139 23.89 -22.95 10.22
N PHE A 140 25.18 -23.00 10.54
CA PHE A 140 26.24 -23.68 9.80
C PHE A 140 25.86 -25.10 9.32
N TYR A 141 25.97 -25.36 8.01
CA TYR A 141 25.77 -26.64 7.28
C TYR A 141 25.59 -27.89 8.16
N GLN A 142 24.35 -28.15 8.57
CA GLN A 142 23.96 -29.40 9.21
C GLN A 142 23.65 -30.41 8.10
N VAL A 143 24.34 -31.56 8.08
CA VAL A 143 24.07 -32.61 7.07
C VAL A 143 24.29 -32.11 5.62
N ASN A 144 25.25 -31.19 5.43
CA ASN A 144 25.52 -30.47 4.17
C ASN A 144 24.27 -29.79 3.58
N ASN A 145 23.30 -29.39 4.41
CA ASN A 145 22.10 -28.69 4.01
C ASN A 145 21.90 -27.42 4.85
N LEU A 146 21.20 -26.46 4.28
CA LEU A 146 20.84 -25.18 4.89
C LEU A 146 19.31 -25.07 4.83
N PRO A 147 18.60 -25.57 5.86
CA PRO A 147 17.15 -25.73 5.84
C PRO A 147 16.39 -24.43 6.16
N VAL A 148 17.07 -23.38 6.63
CA VAL A 148 16.46 -22.13 7.09
C VAL A 148 17.16 -20.92 6.52
N TYR A 149 16.42 -19.81 6.42
CA TYR A 149 16.94 -18.47 6.23
C TYR A 149 16.75 -17.69 7.53
N LYS A 150 17.77 -16.89 7.89
CA LYS A 150 17.71 -15.97 9.01
C LYS A 150 17.61 -14.55 8.48
N LEU A 151 16.51 -13.89 8.81
CA LEU A 151 16.12 -12.58 8.31
C LEU A 151 16.33 -11.55 9.41
N TYR A 152 17.28 -10.65 9.22
CA TYR A 152 17.47 -9.51 10.11
C TYR A 152 16.56 -8.39 9.67
N CYS A 153 15.64 -8.01 10.55
CA CYS A 153 14.57 -7.09 10.24
C CYS A 153 14.61 -5.87 11.16
N ARG A 154 14.24 -4.72 10.62
CA ARG A 154 14.05 -3.48 11.39
C ARG A 154 12.63 -2.97 11.23
N SER A 155 12.18 -2.07 12.10
CA SER A 155 10.88 -1.43 11.94
C SER A 155 10.79 -0.74 10.58
N TRP A 156 9.67 -0.98 9.89
CA TRP A 156 9.37 -0.28 8.65
C TRP A 156 8.56 0.98 8.94
N GLU A 157 8.87 2.03 8.19
CA GLU A 157 8.17 3.30 8.22
C GLU A 157 7.60 3.58 6.83
N TYR A 158 6.36 4.07 6.80
CA TYR A 158 5.64 4.35 5.57
C TYR A 158 6.19 5.63 4.92
N SER A 159 6.63 5.54 3.66
CA SER A 159 7.19 6.62 2.86
C SER A 159 6.48 6.75 1.50
N SER A 160 5.15 6.68 1.51
CA SER A 160 4.30 6.79 0.31
C SER A 160 4.39 5.61 -0.68
N GLU A 161 4.84 4.44 -0.22
CA GLU A 161 4.73 3.20 -0.98
C GLU A 161 3.28 2.75 -1.13
N ARG A 162 3.00 2.00 -2.19
CA ARG A 162 1.67 1.47 -2.47
C ARG A 162 1.51 0.07 -1.88
N LEU A 163 0.49 -0.11 -1.02
CA LEU A 163 0.18 -1.33 -0.30
C LEU A 163 -1.21 -1.85 -0.73
N ASP A 164 -1.25 -2.63 -1.82
CA ASP A 164 -2.49 -3.21 -2.37
C ASP A 164 -2.54 -4.73 -2.12
N THR A 165 -2.44 -5.17 -0.87
CA THR A 165 -2.22 -6.59 -0.55
C THR A 165 -3.51 -7.41 -0.47
N GLY A 166 -4.65 -6.73 -0.39
CA GLY A 166 -5.97 -7.34 -0.18
C GLY A 166 -6.25 -7.69 1.28
N ILE A 167 -5.31 -7.40 2.20
CA ILE A 167 -5.49 -7.56 3.64
C ILE A 167 -5.83 -6.19 4.23
N GLU A 168 -7.07 -6.03 4.70
CA GLU A 168 -7.59 -4.75 5.23
C GLU A 168 -6.64 -4.12 6.28
N ALA A 169 -6.03 -4.93 7.14
CA ALA A 169 -5.14 -4.41 8.19
C ALA A 169 -3.83 -3.81 7.65
N ILE A 170 -3.36 -4.25 6.47
CA ILE A 170 -2.15 -3.75 5.83
C ILE A 170 -2.51 -2.57 4.93
N ASP A 171 -3.55 -2.71 4.11
CA ASP A 171 -3.99 -1.67 3.17
C ASP A 171 -4.51 -0.42 3.92
N ALA A 172 -5.03 -0.59 5.16
CA ALA A 172 -5.40 0.53 6.02
C ALA A 172 -4.20 1.39 6.48
N ILE A 173 -2.96 0.89 6.40
CA ILE A 173 -1.75 1.66 6.73
C ILE A 173 -1.56 2.77 5.70
N GLU A 174 -1.68 2.44 4.41
CA GLU A 174 -1.67 3.42 3.32
C GLU A 174 -2.80 4.42 3.49
N THR A 175 -4.04 3.97 3.72
CA THR A 175 -5.19 4.88 3.90
C THR A 175 -4.99 5.86 5.07
N LYS A 176 -4.33 5.44 6.14
CA LYS A 176 -4.14 6.25 7.34
C LYS A 176 -2.94 7.21 7.25
N ARG A 177 -1.87 6.81 6.55
CA ARG A 177 -0.59 7.54 6.53
C ARG A 177 -0.33 8.25 5.21
N SER A 178 -1.06 7.90 4.15
CA SER A 178 -0.97 8.60 2.88
C SER A 178 -1.32 10.08 3.09
N THR A 179 -0.46 10.93 2.56
CA THR A 179 -0.69 12.38 2.48
C THR A 179 -1.42 12.74 1.18
N ASP A 180 -1.74 11.75 0.34
CA ASP A 180 -2.46 11.95 -0.90
C ASP A 180 -3.91 12.37 -0.62
N ALA A 181 -4.22 13.63 -0.91
CA ALA A 181 -5.52 14.24 -0.72
C ALA A 181 -6.56 13.81 -1.78
N SER A 182 -6.16 13.02 -2.78
CA SER A 182 -7.04 12.52 -3.85
C SER A 182 -8.18 11.62 -3.33
N GLY A 183 -8.12 11.16 -2.07
CA GLY A 183 -9.22 10.42 -1.41
C GLY A 183 -10.49 11.25 -1.14
N TYR A 184 -10.44 12.58 -1.28
CA TYR A 184 -11.58 13.48 -1.05
C TYR A 184 -12.06 14.17 -2.33
N GLU A 185 -11.91 13.53 -3.49
CA GLU A 185 -12.40 14.08 -4.76
C GLU A 185 -13.90 13.86 -4.93
N PHE A 186 -14.61 14.94 -5.26
CA PHE A 186 -15.99 14.88 -5.73
C PHE A 186 -15.98 14.89 -7.26
N ILE A 187 -16.43 13.81 -7.88
CA ILE A 187 -16.66 13.80 -9.34
C ILE A 187 -18.00 14.48 -9.61
N SER A 188 -17.96 15.65 -10.26
CA SER A 188 -19.14 16.28 -10.86
C SER A 188 -19.27 15.81 -12.30
N GLU A 189 -20.10 14.81 -12.55
CA GLU A 189 -20.27 14.26 -13.91
C GLU A 189 -21.12 15.19 -14.80
N ILE A 190 -21.98 16.04 -14.22
CA ILE A 190 -22.89 16.92 -14.97
C ILE A 190 -22.92 18.32 -14.35
N ALA A 191 -22.58 19.34 -15.15
CA ALA A 191 -22.74 20.73 -14.73
C ALA A 191 -24.23 21.10 -14.65
N SER A 192 -24.65 21.82 -13.60
CA SER A 192 -26.07 22.18 -13.37
C SER A 192 -26.75 22.93 -14.53
N THR A 193 -25.97 23.51 -15.46
CA THR A 193 -26.43 24.26 -16.62
C THR A 193 -26.43 23.46 -17.93
N VAL A 194 -26.03 22.20 -17.92
CA VAL A 194 -25.92 21.36 -19.11
C VAL A 194 -26.94 20.24 -19.05
N THR A 195 -27.87 20.23 -20.01
CA THR A 195 -28.82 19.14 -20.21
C THR A 195 -28.37 18.31 -21.40
N TYR A 196 -28.10 17.03 -21.19
CA TYR A 196 -27.84 16.09 -22.29
C TYR A 196 -29.15 15.46 -22.75
N ASN A 197 -29.56 15.81 -23.96
CA ASN A 197 -30.70 15.22 -24.63
C ASN A 197 -30.18 14.27 -25.72
N GLU A 198 -30.09 12.98 -25.42
CA GLU A 198 -29.77 11.98 -26.44
C GLU A 198 -31.04 11.49 -27.12
N ARG A 199 -31.01 11.37 -28.45
CA ARG A 199 -32.14 10.84 -29.22
C ARG A 199 -32.17 9.32 -29.04
N ILE A 200 -33.20 8.80 -28.37
CA ILE A 200 -33.43 7.35 -28.29
C ILE A 200 -33.98 6.89 -29.65
N GLY A 201 -33.15 6.18 -30.42
CA GLY A 201 -33.62 5.47 -31.61
C GLY A 201 -34.26 4.15 -31.20
N LEU A 202 -35.57 4.00 -31.41
CA LEU A 202 -36.21 2.69 -31.33
C LEU A 202 -35.78 1.86 -32.54
N GLU A 203 -34.95 0.84 -32.32
CA GLU A 203 -34.66 -0.17 -33.33
C GLU A 203 -35.98 -0.87 -33.72
N LEU A 204 -36.24 -1.01 -35.03
CA LEU A 204 -37.53 -1.46 -35.58
C LEU A 204 -38.09 -2.68 -34.83
N GLY A 205 -39.17 -2.52 -34.07
CA GLY A 205 -39.79 -3.72 -33.51
C GLY A 205 -40.83 -3.58 -32.42
N THR A 206 -41.77 -2.64 -32.46
CA THR A 206 -43.11 -2.89 -31.89
C THR A 206 -44.13 -1.99 -32.58
N ILE A 207 -44.67 -2.45 -33.70
CA ILE A 207 -45.94 -1.95 -34.20
C ILE A 207 -46.98 -2.34 -33.15
N TYR A 208 -47.46 -1.38 -32.36
CA TYR A 208 -48.70 -1.57 -31.61
C TYR A 208 -49.77 -1.93 -32.63
N ALA A 209 -50.39 -3.10 -32.47
CA ALA A 209 -51.45 -3.58 -33.34
C ALA A 209 -52.54 -2.49 -33.45
N GLN A 210 -52.52 -1.72 -34.54
CA GLN A 210 -53.56 -0.76 -34.83
C GLN A 210 -54.83 -1.56 -35.16
N SER A 211 -55.85 -1.40 -34.32
CA SER A 211 -57.20 -1.88 -34.58
C SER A 211 -58.07 -0.67 -34.89
N PRO A 212 -58.54 -0.49 -36.14
CA PRO A 212 -58.40 -1.37 -37.31
C PRO A 212 -57.05 -1.26 -38.04
N THR A 213 -56.66 -2.33 -38.74
CA THR A 213 -55.43 -2.41 -39.54
C THR A 213 -55.51 -1.47 -40.74
N SER A 214 -54.48 -0.64 -40.97
CA SER A 214 -54.41 0.21 -42.16
C SER A 214 -54.24 -0.64 -43.43
N THR A 215 -54.96 -0.29 -44.50
CA THR A 215 -54.80 -0.93 -45.83
C THR A 215 -54.34 0.12 -46.85
N PRO A 216 -53.21 -0.07 -47.55
CA PRO A 216 -52.34 -1.27 -47.60
C PRO A 216 -51.42 -1.44 -46.38
N TRP A 217 -51.01 -2.68 -46.11
CA TRP A 217 -50.06 -3.05 -45.05
C TRP A 217 -48.74 -3.55 -45.66
N PRO A 218 -47.56 -3.05 -45.22
CA PRO A 218 -47.35 -2.02 -44.19
C PRO A 218 -47.75 -0.61 -44.70
N PRO A 219 -48.18 0.30 -43.81
CA PRO A 219 -48.43 1.69 -44.18
C PRO A 219 -47.17 2.32 -44.75
N ALA A 220 -47.33 3.15 -45.80
CA ALA A 220 -46.21 3.76 -46.53
C ALA A 220 -45.38 4.71 -45.66
N ASP A 221 -46.02 5.30 -44.65
CA ASP A 221 -45.39 6.15 -43.64
C ASP A 221 -45.56 5.45 -42.29
N MET A 222 -44.44 5.05 -41.68
CA MET A 222 -44.41 4.45 -40.35
C MET A 222 -44.49 5.59 -39.32
N ASP A 223 -45.69 6.16 -39.16
CA ASP A 223 -45.95 7.25 -38.23
C ASP A 223 -45.94 6.70 -36.79
N ILE A 224 -44.75 6.66 -36.19
CA ILE A 224 -44.64 6.82 -34.74
C ILE A 224 -45.30 8.17 -34.50
N ILE A 225 -46.46 8.21 -33.81
CA ILE A 225 -47.20 9.45 -33.53
C ILE A 225 -46.29 10.42 -32.78
N MET A 226 -45.51 11.16 -33.54
CA MET A 226 -44.61 12.24 -33.22
C MET A 226 -44.73 13.12 -34.45
N GLU A 227 -45.29 14.31 -34.27
CA GLU A 227 -45.40 15.30 -35.33
C GLU A 227 -44.02 15.52 -35.96
N ASP A 228 -43.96 15.78 -37.27
CA ASP A 228 -42.71 15.93 -38.02
C ASP A 228 -41.77 16.93 -37.32
N GLY A 229 -40.76 16.41 -36.62
CA GLY A 229 -39.81 17.18 -35.81
C GLY A 229 -39.66 16.78 -34.33
N ASP A 230 -40.56 15.97 -33.76
CA ASP A 230 -40.51 15.60 -32.33
C ASP A 230 -39.58 14.40 -32.03
N ALA A 231 -38.94 14.42 -30.86
CA ALA A 231 -38.07 13.36 -30.35
C ALA A 231 -38.47 12.96 -28.92
N LEU A 232 -38.42 11.66 -28.61
CA LEU A 232 -38.46 11.16 -27.24
C LEU A 232 -37.13 11.52 -26.56
N VAL A 233 -37.18 12.47 -25.64
CA VAL A 233 -36.07 12.88 -24.79
C VAL A 233 -36.22 12.25 -23.41
N SER A 234 -35.11 11.80 -22.81
CA SER A 234 -35.07 11.41 -21.39
C SER A 234 -35.42 12.62 -20.51
N GLU A 235 -35.83 12.37 -19.27
CA GLU A 235 -36.09 13.43 -18.28
C GLU A 235 -34.84 14.31 -18.08
N ASN A 236 -35.05 15.63 -17.94
CA ASN A 236 -33.96 16.56 -17.64
C ASN A 236 -33.38 16.23 -16.27
N GLU A 237 -32.12 15.81 -16.22
CA GLU A 237 -31.36 15.75 -14.98
C GLU A 237 -30.54 17.03 -14.81
N THR A 238 -30.69 17.71 -13.69
CA THR A 238 -29.81 18.82 -13.29
C THR A 238 -28.81 18.30 -12.27
N GLY A 239 -27.51 18.34 -12.62
CA GLY A 239 -26.43 18.01 -11.70
C GLY A 239 -26.36 18.95 -10.48
N PHE A 240 -25.54 18.60 -9.49
CA PHE A 240 -25.40 19.41 -8.28
C PHE A 240 -24.61 20.72 -8.55
N THR A 241 -25.03 21.84 -7.94
CA THR A 241 -24.42 23.16 -8.16
C THR A 241 -23.18 23.40 -7.30
N SER A 242 -23.19 22.88 -6.07
CA SER A 242 -22.12 23.08 -5.07
C SER A 242 -22.29 22.14 -3.90
N VAL A 243 -21.19 21.76 -3.25
CA VAL A 243 -21.20 21.07 -1.94
C VAL A 243 -21.30 22.14 -0.85
N MET A 244 -22.44 22.19 -0.17
CA MET A 244 -22.70 23.13 0.93
C MET A 244 -22.63 22.40 2.27
N LEU A 245 -22.08 23.05 3.28
CA LEU A 245 -22.08 22.54 4.66
C LEU A 245 -23.49 22.68 5.28
N GLU A 246 -23.80 21.83 6.27
CA GLU A 246 -25.11 21.78 6.96
C GLU A 246 -25.58 23.13 7.52
N ASP A 247 -24.65 24.03 7.86
CA ASP A 247 -24.92 25.38 8.40
C ASP A 247 -25.03 26.47 7.31
N SER A 248 -25.00 26.12 6.02
CA SER A 248 -25.15 27.10 4.93
C SER A 248 -26.63 27.47 4.74
N ASP A 249 -26.91 28.77 4.66
CA ASP A 249 -28.26 29.31 4.41
C ASP A 249 -28.27 30.34 3.27
N ALA A 250 -29.42 30.99 3.04
CA ALA A 250 -29.60 31.97 1.96
C ALA A 250 -28.80 33.27 2.17
N TYR A 251 -28.28 33.52 3.37
CA TYR A 251 -27.54 34.71 3.75
C TYR A 251 -26.04 34.43 3.98
N TYR A 252 -25.70 33.21 4.43
CA TYR A 252 -24.33 32.73 4.63
C TYR A 252 -24.08 31.44 3.85
N SER A 253 -23.22 31.51 2.82
CA SER A 253 -22.73 30.34 2.10
C SER A 253 -21.37 29.91 2.65
N PHE A 254 -21.28 28.72 3.25
CA PHE A 254 -20.01 28.12 3.64
C PHE A 254 -19.58 27.10 2.57
N PHE A 255 -18.42 27.33 1.98
CA PHE A 255 -17.81 26.44 0.99
C PHE A 255 -16.80 25.51 1.69
N VAL A 256 -16.61 24.32 1.12
CA VAL A 256 -15.48 23.46 1.47
C VAL A 256 -14.24 24.04 0.79
N ILE A 257 -13.46 24.83 1.52
CA ILE A 257 -12.06 25.11 1.17
C ILE A 257 -11.22 24.46 2.27
N GLN A 258 -10.22 23.68 1.88
CA GLN A 258 -9.21 23.17 2.81
C GLN A 258 -8.35 24.36 3.28
N VAL A 259 -8.77 25.01 4.37
CA VAL A 259 -8.16 26.25 4.88
C VAL A 259 -6.99 25.98 5.85
N ALA A 260 -6.90 24.78 6.41
CA ALA A 260 -5.78 24.41 7.28
C ALA A 260 -5.48 22.91 7.16
N TYR A 261 -4.21 22.57 6.99
CA TYR A 261 -3.69 21.21 7.20
C TYR A 261 -2.74 21.25 8.40
N SER A 262 -2.75 20.21 9.22
CA SER A 262 -1.79 20.05 10.31
C SER A 262 -1.02 18.76 10.11
N LEU A 263 0.30 18.88 9.92
CA LEU A 263 1.18 17.70 9.81
C LEU A 263 1.14 16.85 11.08
N ALA A 264 0.92 17.45 12.26
CA ALA A 264 0.77 16.71 13.52
C ALA A 264 -0.44 15.75 13.54
N THR A 265 -1.49 16.05 12.75
CA THR A 265 -2.65 15.14 12.61
C THR A 265 -2.47 14.07 11.55
N ILE A 266 -1.60 14.31 10.56
CA ILE A 266 -1.36 13.43 9.41
C ILE A 266 -0.21 12.46 9.71
N ASP A 267 0.85 12.96 10.34
CA ASP A 267 1.99 12.21 10.84
C ASP A 267 2.19 12.42 12.34
N PRO A 268 1.47 11.67 13.19
CA PRO A 268 1.55 11.80 14.64
C PRO A 268 2.88 11.32 15.24
N GLN A 269 3.74 10.70 14.44
CA GLN A 269 5.07 10.25 14.87
C GLN A 269 6.16 11.29 14.58
N SER A 270 5.83 12.31 13.79
CA SER A 270 6.73 13.43 13.56
C SER A 270 6.75 14.37 14.76
N ASP A 271 7.91 14.49 15.39
CA ASP A 271 8.14 15.44 16.48
C ASP A 271 8.44 16.86 15.96
N ASN A 272 8.25 17.15 14.66
CA ASN A 272 8.57 18.46 14.08
C ASN A 272 7.86 19.62 14.81
N ALA A 273 6.57 19.45 15.17
CA ALA A 273 5.82 20.48 15.90
C ALA A 273 6.33 20.65 17.34
N LEU A 274 6.76 19.57 17.98
CA LEU A 274 7.40 19.61 19.29
C LEU A 274 8.75 20.32 19.18
N PHE A 275 9.56 20.01 18.17
CA PHE A 275 10.83 20.68 17.94
C PHE A 275 10.65 22.17 17.64
N GLU A 276 9.66 22.60 16.86
CA GLU A 276 9.42 24.04 16.66
C GLU A 276 9.05 24.73 17.98
N THR A 277 8.13 24.15 18.75
CA THR A 277 7.64 24.77 19.99
C THR A 277 8.68 24.75 21.11
N GLU A 278 9.43 23.66 21.25
CA GLU A 278 10.49 23.53 22.26
C GLU A 278 11.78 24.25 21.85
N ALA A 279 12.10 24.33 20.56
CA ALA A 279 13.26 25.11 20.10
C ALA A 279 13.05 26.62 20.31
N GLU A 280 11.83 27.15 20.15
CA GLU A 280 11.53 28.55 20.47
C GLU A 280 11.76 28.89 21.95
N LEU A 281 11.61 27.91 22.86
CA LEU A 281 11.91 28.07 24.28
C LEU A 281 13.42 28.07 24.59
N ILE A 282 14.25 27.51 23.70
CA ILE A 282 15.70 27.33 23.91
C ILE A 282 16.51 28.36 23.11
N LEU A 283 16.12 28.65 21.86
CA LEU A 283 16.79 29.56 20.93
C LEU A 283 15.82 30.63 20.45
N ASP A 284 15.84 31.77 21.13
CA ASP A 284 15.05 32.95 20.78
C ASP A 284 15.76 33.78 19.69
N PHE A 285 15.22 33.76 18.46
CA PHE A 285 15.70 34.57 17.33
C PHE A 285 14.89 35.86 17.13
N THR A 286 14.03 36.25 18.10
CA THR A 286 13.25 37.49 18.00
C THR A 286 14.12 38.75 18.13
N GLU A 287 15.31 38.63 18.72
CA GLU A 287 16.36 39.65 18.71
C GLU A 287 17.53 39.21 17.81
N THR A 288 18.14 40.19 17.12
CA THR A 288 19.19 40.05 16.10
C THR A 288 20.08 38.82 16.24
N ASN A 289 20.21 38.06 15.14
CA ASN A 289 21.01 36.85 15.02
C ASN A 289 22.37 36.95 15.76
N PRO A 290 22.60 36.18 16.83
CA PRO A 290 23.83 36.23 17.63
C PRO A 290 25.05 35.64 16.89
N PHE A 291 24.85 34.98 15.74
CA PHE A 291 25.91 34.42 14.90
C PHE A 291 26.38 35.35 13.78
N GLY A 292 25.88 36.60 13.76
CA GLY A 292 26.36 37.67 12.89
C GLY A 292 25.70 37.68 11.51
N GLU A 293 25.11 38.82 11.15
CA GLU A 293 24.60 39.00 9.79
C GLU A 293 25.75 39.23 8.80
N PRO A 294 25.79 38.53 7.65
CA PRO A 294 26.76 38.80 6.60
C PRO A 294 26.34 40.03 5.80
N THR A 295 26.37 41.22 6.39
CA THR A 295 26.54 42.51 5.69
C THR A 295 26.59 43.68 6.67
N ASN A 296 27.78 44.25 6.82
CA ASN A 296 27.99 45.69 6.71
C ASN A 296 29.49 45.94 6.51
N SER A 297 29.95 45.53 5.33
CA SER A 297 31.23 45.97 4.78
C SER A 297 31.07 47.43 4.36
N ILE A 298 31.80 48.34 5.00
CA ILE A 298 32.16 49.64 4.42
C ILE A 298 33.54 49.48 3.78
#